data_AF-A0A9D3U963-F1
#
_entry.id   AF-A0A9D3U963-F1
#
_cell.length_a   1.000
_cell.length_b   1.000
_cell.length_c   1.000
_cell.angle_alpha   90.00
_cell.angle_beta   90.00
_cell.angle_gamma   90.00
#
_symmetry.space_group_name_H-M   'P 1'
#
loop_
_entity.id
_entity.type
_entity.pdbx_description
1 polymer ?
#
loop_
_entity_poly.entity_id
_entity_poly.type
_entity_poly.pdbx_seq_one_letter_code
_entity_poly.pdbx_strand_id
1 'polypeptide(L)'
;MNINIFPILFCSIIALCCLIQMAESTDAMKSSSAAAGTDAAVHIVYTERPQDEQPEAYHIRTLSNVLGSEEAAKEALIYSYKTAASGFSAKLTPQQVAEISKQPGVLQVVPSRTLQLHSGPGKLH
;
A
#
# COMPACT_ATOMS: atom_id res chain seq x y z
N MET A 1 -30.23 6.94 47.84
CA MET A 1 -30.47 7.52 46.50
C MET A 1 -29.12 7.57 45.80
N ASN A 2 -28.70 6.46 45.17
CA ASN A 2 -27.42 6.37 44.46
C ASN A 2 -27.68 6.65 42.98
N ILE A 3 -27.36 7.87 42.55
CA ILE A 3 -27.42 8.26 41.15
C ILE A 3 -26.10 7.82 40.49
N ASN A 4 -26.20 6.93 39.52
CA ASN A 4 -25.10 6.45 38.69
C ASN A 4 -24.58 7.63 37.84
N ILE A 5 -23.45 8.20 38.23
CA ILE A 5 -22.77 9.34 37.59
C ILE A 5 -21.97 8.92 36.33
N PHE A 6 -21.73 7.62 36.16
CA PHE A 6 -20.89 7.07 35.10
C PHE A 6 -21.38 7.30 33.64
N PRO A 7 -22.68 7.14 33.30
CA PRO A 7 -23.16 7.39 31.93
C PRO A 7 -23.25 8.89 31.59
N ILE A 8 -23.37 9.75 32.61
CA ILE A 8 -23.47 11.21 32.44
C ILE A 8 -22.11 11.79 32.03
N LEU A 9 -21.02 11.25 32.58
CA LEU A 9 -19.66 11.63 32.21
C LEU A 9 -19.30 11.19 30.79
N PHE A 10 -19.79 10.01 30.36
CA PHE A 10 -19.58 9.49 29.00
C PHE A 10 -20.31 10.32 27.93
N CYS A 11 -21.54 10.77 28.20
CA CYS A 11 -22.28 11.67 27.30
C CYS A 11 -21.61 13.05 27.15
N SER A 12 -20.99 13.56 28.22
CA SER A 12 -20.30 14.87 28.18
C SER A 12 -19.02 14.84 27.33
N ILE A 13 -18.29 13.72 27.34
CA ILE A 13 -17.06 13.55 26.54
C ILE A 13 -17.37 13.47 25.04
N ILE A 14 -18.47 12.80 24.66
CA ILE A 14 -18.92 12.73 23.26
C ILE A 14 -19.38 14.11 22.76
N ALA A 15 -20.09 14.87 23.59
CA ALA A 15 -20.52 16.23 23.25
C ALA A 15 -19.33 17.21 23.10
N LEU A 16 -18.25 17.03 23.88
CA LEU A 16 -17.03 17.83 23.77
C LEU A 16 -16.20 17.48 22.52
N CYS A 17 -16.14 16.19 22.14
CA CYS A 17 -15.49 15.76 20.90
C CYS A 17 -16.14 16.33 19.63
N CYS A 18 -17.46 16.55 19.64
CA CYS A 18 -18.17 17.09 18.47
C CYS A 18 -17.89 18.57 18.18
N LEU A 19 -17.30 19.33 19.11
CA LEU A 19 -17.04 20.77 18.92
C LEU A 19 -15.68 21.06 18.26
N ILE A 20 -14.77 20.09 18.19
CA ILE A 20 -13.41 20.28 17.63
C ILE A 20 -13.37 20.00 16.12
N GLN A 21 -14.41 19.42 15.53
CA GLN A 21 -14.52 19.22 14.07
C GLN A 21 -15.20 20.41 13.40
N MET A 22 -14.60 21.60 13.45
CA MET A 22 -15.04 22.75 12.65
C MET A 22 -13.86 23.65 12.30
N ALA A 23 -12.85 23.11 11.60
CA ALA A 23 -11.83 23.89 10.91
C ALA A 23 -11.02 23.05 9.90
N GLU A 24 -11.68 22.43 8.92
CA GLU A 24 -11.19 22.47 7.55
C GLU A 24 -12.38 22.27 6.60
N SER A 25 -12.48 23.17 5.64
CA SER A 25 -13.64 23.36 4.77
C SER A 25 -13.93 22.14 3.92
N THR A 26 -15.22 21.90 3.75
CA THR A 26 -15.76 21.00 2.74
C THR A 26 -15.38 21.48 1.35
N ASP A 27 -14.66 20.64 0.62
CA ASP A 27 -14.96 20.40 -0.78
C ASP A 27 -15.07 18.89 -0.98
N ALA A 28 -16.30 18.39 -0.86
CA ALA A 28 -16.70 17.18 -1.52
C ALA A 28 -16.70 17.44 -3.04
N MET A 29 -15.50 17.42 -3.64
CA MET A 29 -15.32 17.16 -5.06
C MET A 29 -14.25 16.09 -5.18
N LYS A 30 -14.69 14.83 -5.04
CA LYS A 30 -14.41 13.74 -5.98
C LYS A 30 -13.23 14.02 -6.93
N SER A 31 -12.01 13.94 -6.42
CA SER A 31 -10.89 13.43 -7.18
C SER A 31 -10.76 11.98 -6.72
N SER A 32 -11.55 11.01 -7.20
CA SER A 32 -11.57 10.60 -8.60
C SER A 32 -10.30 11.07 -9.34
N SER A 33 -9.13 10.77 -8.77
CA SER A 33 -8.10 10.25 -9.66
C SER A 33 -8.74 9.01 -10.24
N ALA A 34 -9.31 9.22 -11.41
CA ALA A 34 -9.74 8.17 -12.25
C ALA A 34 -8.55 7.21 -12.34
N ALA A 35 -8.62 6.10 -11.61
CA ALA A 35 -8.45 4.83 -12.27
C ALA A 35 -9.60 4.73 -13.31
N ALA A 36 -9.58 5.62 -14.30
CA ALA A 36 -10.11 5.36 -15.62
C ALA A 36 -9.46 4.04 -15.96
N GLY A 37 -10.27 2.99 -16.10
CA GLY A 37 -9.86 1.59 -16.07
C GLY A 37 -8.69 1.29 -16.99
N THR A 38 -7.48 1.56 -16.50
CA THR A 38 -6.24 1.05 -17.01
C THR A 38 -5.99 -0.21 -16.22
N ASP A 39 -6.02 -1.34 -16.93
CA ASP A 39 -5.84 -2.66 -16.34
C ASP A 39 -4.59 -2.70 -15.45
N ALA A 40 -4.78 -3.00 -14.17
CA ALA A 40 -3.69 -3.05 -13.21
C ALA A 40 -2.93 -4.36 -13.41
N ALA A 41 -1.63 -4.26 -13.70
CA ALA A 41 -0.77 -5.39 -13.99
C ALA A 41 0.25 -5.59 -12.88
N VAL A 42 0.79 -6.81 -12.79
CA VAL A 42 1.84 -7.13 -11.82
C VAL A 42 3.16 -6.53 -12.28
N HIS A 43 3.78 -5.75 -11.40
CA HIS A 43 5.10 -5.17 -11.61
C HIS A 43 6.05 -5.65 -10.51
N ILE A 44 7.34 -5.71 -10.83
CA ILE A 44 8.44 -5.94 -9.91
C ILE A 44 9.11 -4.59 -9.68
N VAL A 45 9.14 -4.17 -8.42
CA VAL A 45 9.74 -2.92 -7.96
C VAL A 45 11.04 -3.30 -7.25
N TYR A 46 12.16 -2.88 -7.83
CA TYR A 46 13.48 -3.00 -7.21
C TYR A 46 13.73 -1.79 -6.33
N THR A 47 14.17 -2.04 -5.11
CA THR A 47 14.51 -0.99 -4.15
C THR A 47 15.91 -1.15 -3.63
N GLU A 48 16.43 -0.09 -3.01
CA GLU A 48 17.58 -0.20 -2.12
C GLU A 48 17.25 -1.14 -0.96
N ARG A 49 18.29 -1.69 -0.32
CA ARG A 49 18.13 -2.54 0.86
C ARG A 49 18.08 -1.66 2.10
N PRO A 50 16.99 -1.66 2.89
CA PRO A 50 16.96 -0.93 4.14
C PRO A 50 18.00 -1.50 5.12
N GLN A 51 18.75 -0.62 5.80
CA GLN A 51 19.74 -1.01 6.80
C GLN A 51 19.15 -1.11 8.21
N ASP A 52 18.21 -0.23 8.54
CA ASP A 52 17.71 -0.02 9.91
C ASP A 52 16.29 -0.56 10.15
N GLU A 53 15.66 -1.14 9.13
CA GLU A 53 14.28 -1.64 9.23
C GLU A 53 14.08 -2.97 8.49
N GLN A 54 13.01 -3.68 8.86
CA GLN A 54 12.66 -4.93 8.20
C GLN A 54 12.25 -4.66 6.74
N PRO A 55 12.75 -5.43 5.75
CA PRO A 55 12.45 -5.20 4.33
C PRO A 55 10.95 -5.09 4.03
N GLU A 56 10.13 -5.93 4.65
CA GLU A 56 8.69 -5.93 4.43
C GLU A 56 8.01 -4.66 4.93
N ALA A 57 8.44 -4.09 6.06
CA ALA A 57 7.91 -2.84 6.58
C ALA A 57 8.23 -1.68 5.62
N TYR A 58 9.47 -1.63 5.11
CA TYR A 58 9.89 -0.66 4.10
C TYR A 58 9.07 -0.78 2.81
N HIS A 59 8.81 -2.01 2.34
CA HIS A 59 8.03 -2.26 1.12
C HIS A 59 6.59 -1.78 1.27
N ILE A 60 5.94 -2.11 2.40
CA ILE A 60 4.57 -1.70 2.68
C ILE A 60 4.46 -0.17 2.77
N ARG A 61 5.41 0.49 3.44
CA ARG A 61 5.48 1.96 3.50
C ARG A 61 5.66 2.59 2.12
N THR A 62 6.54 2.04 1.31
CA THR A 62 6.79 2.53 -0.06
C THR A 62 5.52 2.42 -0.91
N LEU A 63 4.79 1.31 -0.79
CA LEU A 63 3.50 1.14 -1.48
C LEU A 63 2.42 2.08 -0.92
N SER A 64 2.29 2.21 0.40
CA SER A 64 1.24 3.02 1.02
C SER A 64 1.35 4.51 0.67
N ASN A 65 2.58 5.01 0.47
CA ASN A 65 2.81 6.37 -0.03
C ASN A 65 2.16 6.64 -1.42
N VAL A 66 2.00 5.62 -2.27
CA VAL A 66 1.31 5.75 -3.58
C VAL A 66 -0.17 5.40 -3.47
N LEU A 67 -0.49 4.34 -2.71
CA LEU A 67 -1.84 3.77 -2.64
C LEU A 67 -2.75 4.48 -1.63
N GLY A 68 -2.18 5.31 -0.75
CA GLY A 68 -2.92 6.14 0.20
C GLY A 68 -3.22 5.46 1.54
N SER A 69 -2.99 4.15 1.69
CA SER A 69 -3.10 3.46 2.98
C SER A 69 -2.24 2.18 3.05
N GLU A 70 -1.98 1.73 4.28
CA GLU A 70 -1.26 0.48 4.54
C GLU A 70 -2.09 -0.75 4.13
N GLU A 71 -3.41 -0.69 4.30
CA GLU A 71 -4.33 -1.76 3.92
C GLU A 71 -4.32 -1.95 2.40
N ALA A 72 -4.41 -0.86 1.63
CA ALA A 72 -4.34 -0.90 0.17
C ALA A 72 -2.95 -1.39 -0.31
N ALA A 73 -1.89 -1.06 0.41
CA ALA A 73 -0.55 -1.58 0.14
C ALA A 73 -0.48 -3.10 0.34
N LYS A 74 -1.04 -3.62 1.44
CA LYS A 74 -1.09 -5.06 1.72
C LYS A 74 -1.95 -5.82 0.70
N GLU A 75 -3.05 -5.24 0.26
CA GLU A 75 -3.91 -5.84 -0.79
C GLU A 75 -3.23 -5.86 -2.17
N ALA A 76 -2.46 -4.82 -2.50
CA ALA A 76 -1.75 -4.74 -3.78
C ALA A 76 -0.45 -5.57 -3.80
N LEU A 77 0.17 -5.81 -2.64
CA LEU A 77 1.43 -6.55 -2.51
C LEU A 77 1.22 -8.05 -2.82
N ILE A 78 1.95 -8.55 -3.80
CA ILE A 78 1.94 -9.98 -4.18
C ILE A 78 3.08 -10.72 -3.49
N TYR A 79 4.27 -10.12 -3.47
CA TYR A 79 5.43 -10.75 -2.84
C TYR A 79 6.47 -9.71 -2.40
N SER A 80 7.09 -9.93 -1.25
CA SER A 80 8.22 -9.14 -0.75
C SER A 80 9.51 -9.95 -0.87
N TYR A 81 10.45 -9.53 -1.73
CA TYR A 81 11.76 -10.16 -1.87
C TYR A 81 12.67 -9.77 -0.69
N LYS A 82 13.18 -10.74 0.06
CA LYS A 82 13.95 -10.50 1.30
C LYS A 82 15.42 -10.92 1.22
N THR A 83 15.80 -11.72 0.23
CA THR A 83 17.10 -12.43 0.20
C THR A 83 17.95 -12.03 -1.01
N ALA A 84 17.70 -12.66 -2.17
CA ALA A 84 18.52 -12.53 -3.38
C ALA A 84 18.36 -11.18 -4.10
N ALA A 85 17.25 -10.48 -3.86
CA ALA A 85 16.98 -9.14 -4.36
C ALA A 85 16.25 -8.34 -3.29
N SER A 86 16.42 -7.01 -3.33
CA SER A 86 15.65 -6.09 -2.51
C SER A 86 14.53 -5.48 -3.35
N GLY A 87 13.32 -5.49 -2.82
CA GLY A 87 12.13 -5.03 -3.51
C GLY A 87 10.93 -5.94 -3.36
N PHE A 88 9.89 -5.71 -4.16
CA PHE A 88 8.62 -6.40 -4.07
C PHE A 88 7.91 -6.50 -5.42
N SER A 89 6.92 -7.38 -5.53
CA SER A 89 5.96 -7.38 -6.63
C SER A 89 4.59 -6.96 -6.16
N ALA A 90 3.92 -6.14 -6.96
CA ALA A 90 2.60 -5.60 -6.63
C ALA A 90 1.75 -5.40 -7.88
N LYS A 91 0.42 -5.44 -7.71
CA LYS A 91 -0.53 -5.11 -8.78
C LYS A 91 -0.74 -3.59 -8.82
N LEU A 92 -0.29 -2.95 -9.89
CA LEU A 92 -0.24 -1.49 -10.01
C LEU A 92 -0.86 -1.03 -11.34
N THR A 93 -1.56 0.11 -11.31
CA THR A 93 -1.95 0.83 -12.52
C THR A 93 -0.75 1.57 -13.13
N PRO A 94 -0.78 1.94 -14.42
CA PRO A 94 0.28 2.73 -15.04
C PRO A 94 0.56 4.05 -14.31
N GLN A 95 -0.47 4.70 -13.75
CA GLN A 95 -0.31 5.91 -12.95
C GLN A 95 0.47 5.60 -11.66
N GLN A 96 0.12 4.52 -10.95
CA GLN A 96 0.82 4.11 -9.74
C GLN A 96 2.28 3.72 -10.01
N VAL A 97 2.56 3.09 -11.16
CA VAL A 97 3.94 2.80 -11.60
C VAL A 97 4.74 4.08 -11.80
N ALA A 98 4.15 5.11 -12.43
CA ALA A 98 4.81 6.39 -12.62
C ALA A 98 5.11 7.09 -11.29
N GLU A 99 4.19 7.01 -10.32
CA GLU A 99 4.40 7.60 -8.99
C GLU A 99 5.42 6.82 -8.16
N ILE A 100 5.36 5.48 -8.17
CA ILE A 100 6.30 4.66 -7.38
C ILE A 100 7.74 4.80 -7.90
N SER A 101 7.92 4.98 -9.21
CA SER A 101 9.25 5.18 -9.83
C SER A 101 9.93 6.49 -9.39
N LYS A 102 9.17 7.43 -8.81
CA LYS A 102 9.71 8.71 -8.30
C LYS A 102 10.10 8.64 -6.83
N GLN A 103 9.76 7.56 -6.12
CA GLN A 103 10.02 7.48 -4.68
C GLN A 103 11.51 7.26 -4.38
N PRO A 104 12.03 7.87 -3.31
CA PRO A 104 13.41 7.66 -2.88
C PRO A 104 13.63 6.19 -2.51
N GLY A 105 14.77 5.65 -2.95
CA GLY A 105 15.14 4.25 -2.74
C GLY A 105 14.48 3.27 -3.72
N VAL A 106 13.60 3.72 -4.63
CA VAL A 106 13.15 2.90 -5.76
C VAL A 106 14.16 3.01 -6.90
N LEU A 107 14.76 1.88 -7.28
CA LEU A 107 15.80 1.80 -8.30
C LEU A 107 15.22 1.56 -9.69
N GLN A 108 14.20 0.70 -9.79
CA GLN A 108 13.58 0.34 -11.06
C GLN A 108 12.20 -0.29 -10.86
N VAL A 109 11.29 -0.07 -11.81
CA VAL A 109 10.01 -0.78 -11.89
C VAL A 109 9.90 -1.47 -13.25
N VAL A 110 9.66 -2.77 -13.26
CA VAL A 110 9.53 -3.57 -14.50
C VAL A 110 8.25 -4.40 -14.48
N PRO A 111 7.61 -4.66 -15.64
CA PRO A 111 6.47 -5.55 -15.70
C PRO A 111 6.88 -6.99 -15.37
N SER A 112 6.08 -7.67 -14.56
CA SER A 112 6.29 -9.09 -14.26
C SER A 112 5.97 -9.95 -15.48
N ARG A 113 6.78 -10.98 -15.73
CA ARG A 113 6.62 -11.91 -16.86
C ARG A 113 6.55 -13.33 -16.34
N THR A 114 5.49 -14.05 -16.71
CA THR A 114 5.40 -15.50 -16.48
C THR A 114 6.14 -16.22 -17.58
N LEU A 115 7.15 -17.01 -17.21
CA LEU A 115 7.87 -17.88 -18.15
C LEU A 115 7.34 -19.31 -18.03
N GLN A 116 7.09 -19.98 -19.16
CA GLN A 116 6.82 -21.42 -19.16
C GLN A 116 8.14 -22.18 -19.08
N LEU A 117 8.32 -22.96 -18.02
CA LEU A 117 9.46 -23.85 -17.89
C LEU A 117 9.28 -25.02 -18.87
N HIS A 118 10.18 -25.15 -19.84
CA HIS A 118 10.21 -26.30 -20.73
C HIS A 118 10.65 -27.53 -19.93
N SER A 119 9.70 -28.36 -19.53
CA SER A 119 9.98 -29.71 -19.08
C SER A 119 10.30 -30.56 -20.31
N GLY A 120 11.58 -30.68 -20.67
CA GLY A 120 12.01 -31.65 -21.67
C GLY A 120 11.66 -33.08 -21.20
N PRO A 121 11.37 -34.04 -22.11
CA PRO A 121 11.05 -35.41 -21.73
C PRO A 121 12.26 -36.00 -21.02
N GLY A 122 12.12 -36.19 -19.70
CA GLY A 122 13.11 -36.85 -18.86
C GLY A 122 13.27 -38.29 -19.32
N LYS A 123 14.30 -38.54 -20.14
CA LYS A 123 14.72 -39.90 -20.48
C LYS A 123 15.47 -40.45 -19.25
N LEU A 124 14.74 -41.13 -18.38
CA LEU A 124 15.33 -41.96 -17.33
C LEU A 124 16.10 -43.10 -18.03
N HIS A 125 17.41 -43.17 -17.81
CA HIS A 125 18.25 -44.32 -18.13
C HIS A 125 18.50 -45.11 -16.84
#